data_AF-C4K826-F1
#
_entry.id   AF-C4K826-F1
#
_cell.length_a   1.000
_cell.length_b   1.000
_cell.length_c   1.000
_cell.angle_alpha   90.00
_cell.angle_beta   90.00
_cell.angle_gamma   90.00
#
_symmetry.space_group_name_H-M   'P 1'
#
loop_
_entity.id
_entity.type
_entity.pdbx_description
1 polymer ?
#
loop_
_entity_poly.entity_id
_entity_poly.type
_entity_poly.pdbx_seq_one_letter_code
_entity_poly.pdbx_strand_id
1 'polypeptide(L)'
;MKNIFIGNSLFIPKTRVIKQEGREIKIRNKESELLFLLCKKYPNHISREEIEKQIWTQTYVTDNTLTQTISNLRNGLNDKKHEIIITIPKKGYCLNIEPKFIDDEKIKIENLNSDFKKNSTLKNIPFLKMDLLLHIY
;
A
#
# COMPACT_ATOMS: atom_id res chain seq x y z
N MET A 1 4.76 -7.23 -7.91
CA MET A 1 4.85 -6.15 -6.90
C MET A 1 3.93 -6.53 -5.77
N LYS A 2 4.42 -6.54 -4.52
CA LYS A 2 3.62 -6.89 -3.34
C LYS A 2 2.55 -5.83 -3.07
N ASN A 3 1.42 -6.24 -2.51
CA ASN A 3 0.40 -5.30 -2.02
C ASN A 3 0.85 -4.77 -0.65
N ILE A 4 0.40 -3.57 -0.29
CA ILE A 4 0.95 -2.85 0.87
C ILE A 4 -0.20 -2.31 1.72
N PHE A 5 -0.27 -2.72 2.99
CA PHE A 5 -1.15 -2.05 3.95
C PHE A 5 -0.44 -0.85 4.57
N ILE A 6 -1.16 0.27 4.63
CA ILE A 6 -0.72 1.55 5.21
C ILE A 6 -1.84 1.99 6.15
N GLY A 7 -1.71 1.66 7.44
CA GLY A 7 -2.80 1.86 8.39
C GLY A 7 -4.05 1.10 7.98
N ASN A 8 -5.14 1.82 7.70
CA ASN A 8 -6.43 1.25 7.30
C ASN A 8 -6.62 1.14 5.77
N SER A 9 -5.59 1.46 4.99
CA SER A 9 -5.66 1.51 3.53
C SER A 9 -4.82 0.40 2.91
N LEU A 10 -5.37 -0.29 1.91
CA LEU A 10 -4.67 -1.26 1.09
C LEU A 10 -4.25 -0.62 -0.24
N PHE A 11 -2.95 -0.47 -0.45
CA PHE A 11 -2.37 -0.02 -1.71
C PHE A 11 -1.97 -1.23 -2.57
N ILE A 12 -2.42 -1.24 -3.82
CA ILE A 12 -2.15 -2.27 -4.83
C ILE A 12 -1.33 -1.62 -5.96
N PRO A 13 0.02 -1.69 -5.91
CA PRO A 13 0.88 -1.01 -6.89
C PRO A 13 0.64 -1.46 -8.33
N LYS A 14 0.33 -2.75 -8.53
CA LYS A 14 0.14 -3.34 -9.88
C LYS A 14 -1.03 -2.72 -10.63
N THR A 15 -2.13 -2.40 -9.93
CA THR A 15 -3.33 -1.79 -10.53
C THR A 15 -3.43 -0.30 -10.27
N ARG A 16 -2.53 0.26 -9.44
CA ARG A 16 -2.51 1.68 -9.01
C ARG A 16 -3.80 2.04 -8.31
N VAL A 17 -4.17 1.23 -7.32
CA VAL A 17 -5.42 1.35 -6.58
C VAL A 17 -5.14 1.45 -5.09
N ILE A 18 -5.86 2.33 -4.41
CA ILE A 18 -5.95 2.39 -2.96
C ILE A 18 -7.37 1.97 -2.58
N LYS A 19 -7.49 0.98 -1.68
CA LYS A 19 -8.76 0.55 -1.10
C LYS A 19 -8.82 0.95 0.36
N GLN A 20 -9.92 1.57 0.80
CA GLN A 20 -10.12 1.97 2.19
C GLN A 20 -11.62 2.06 2.48
N GLU A 21 -12.08 1.44 3.57
CA GLU A 21 -13.48 1.51 4.02
C GLU A 21 -14.51 1.19 2.91
N GLY A 22 -14.23 0.18 2.08
CA GLY A 22 -15.08 -0.20 0.95
C GLY A 22 -15.04 0.74 -0.26
N ARG A 23 -14.27 1.84 -0.20
CA ARG A 23 -14.00 2.73 -1.34
C ARG A 23 -12.75 2.28 -2.07
N GLU A 24 -12.79 2.38 -3.40
CA GLU A 24 -11.68 2.10 -4.28
C GLU A 24 -11.32 3.35 -5.09
N ILE A 25 -10.08 3.81 -4.98
CA ILE A 25 -9.59 5.00 -5.66
C ILE A 25 -8.42 4.60 -6.55
N LYS A 26 -8.56 4.88 -7.85
CA LYS A 26 -7.47 4.71 -8.81
C LYS A 26 -6.59 5.96 -8.80
N ILE A 27 -5.29 5.77 -8.63
CA ILE A 27 -4.30 6.84 -8.61
C ILE A 27 -3.48 6.88 -9.90
N ARG A 28 -2.88 8.03 -10.19
CA ARG A 28 -2.04 8.22 -11.37
C ARG A 28 -0.73 7.46 -11.24
N ASN A 29 -0.02 7.31 -12.36
CA ASN A 29 1.24 6.57 -12.40
C ASN A 29 2.29 7.12 -11.42
N LYS A 30 2.53 8.44 -11.46
CA LYS A 30 3.53 9.10 -10.63
C LYS A 30 3.16 9.11 -9.14
N GLU A 31 1.86 9.18 -8.83
CA GLU A 31 1.34 9.01 -7.47
C GLU A 31 1.67 7.61 -6.94
N SER A 32 1.40 6.57 -7.74
CA SER A 32 1.70 5.19 -7.39
C SER A 32 3.20 4.94 -7.20
N GLU A 33 4.05 5.47 -8.08
CA GLU A 33 5.51 5.38 -7.96
C GLU A 33 5.99 6.05 -6.66
N LEU A 34 5.47 7.23 -6.34
CA LEU A 34 5.84 7.98 -5.14
C LEU A 34 5.39 7.29 -3.86
N LEU A 35 4.15 6.81 -3.81
CA LEU A 35 3.66 6.09 -2.63
C LEU A 35 4.47 4.81 -2.37
N PHE A 36 4.79 4.07 -3.44
CA PHE A 36 5.65 2.89 -3.33
C PHE A 36 7.04 3.22 -2.82
N LEU A 37 7.65 4.31 -3.32
CA LEU A 37 8.95 4.79 -2.88
C LEU A 37 8.95 5.17 -1.39
N LEU A 38 7.94 5.91 -0.94
CA LEU A 38 7.77 6.25 0.48
C LEU A 38 7.65 4.99 1.35
N CYS A 39 6.89 3.98 0.91
CA CYS A 39 6.77 2.71 1.63
C CYS A 39 8.12 1.98 1.74
N LYS A 40 8.93 2.00 0.67
CA LYS A 40 10.26 1.35 0.68
C LYS A 40 11.28 2.09 1.55
N LYS A 41 11.12 3.40 1.73
CA LYS A 41 12.06 4.22 2.51
C LYS A 41 11.72 4.29 4.00
N TYR A 42 10.51 3.92 4.40
CA TYR A 42 10.10 3.86 5.81
C TYR A 42 11.16 3.15 6.68
N PRO A 43 11.48 3.68 7.88
CA PRO A 43 10.94 4.89 8.51
C PRO A 43 11.67 6.19 8.11
N ASN A 44 12.61 6.12 7.16
CA ASN A 44 13.42 7.26 6.75
C ASN A 44 12.64 8.23 5.86
N HIS A 45 13.10 9.49 5.88
CA HIS A 45 12.64 10.49 4.94
C HIS A 45 13.37 10.36 3.61
N ILE A 46 12.73 10.88 2.56
CA ILE A 46 13.32 11.04 1.24
C ILE A 46 13.26 12.51 0.85
N SER A 47 14.38 13.02 0.33
CA SER A 47 14.48 14.41 -0.07
C SER A 47 13.70 14.67 -1.36
N ARG A 48 13.36 15.94 -1.58
CA ARG A 48 12.72 16.37 -2.82
C ARG A 48 13.57 16.00 -4.04
N GLU A 49 14.86 16.32 -4.01
CA GLU A 49 15.80 16.02 -5.09
C GLU A 49 15.88 14.50 -5.36
N GLU A 50 15.89 13.68 -4.31
CA GLU A 50 15.93 12.22 -4.48
C GLU A 50 14.63 11.68 -5.07
N ILE A 51 13.47 12.21 -4.65
CA ILE A 51 12.18 11.88 -5.27
C ILE A 51 12.18 12.25 -6.76
N GLU A 52 12.59 13.47 -7.09
CA GLU A 52 12.61 13.97 -8.48
C GLU A 52 13.54 13.13 -9.35
N LYS A 53 14.73 12.80 -8.85
CA LYS A 53 15.69 11.96 -9.57
C LYS A 53 15.17 10.54 -9.81
N GLN A 54 14.46 9.94 -8.86
CA GLN A 54 13.98 8.56 -8.97
C GLN A 54 12.69 8.42 -9.78
N ILE A 55 11.79 9.40 -9.68
CA ILE A 55 10.46 9.32 -10.29
C ILE A 55 10.41 10.09 -11.62
N TRP A 56 11.14 11.19 -11.76
CA TRP A 56 11.13 12.05 -12.94
C TRP A 56 12.50 12.13 -13.61
N THR A 57 13.21 11.01 -13.69
CA THR A 57 14.59 10.90 -14.22
C THR A 57 14.82 11.52 -15.60
N GLN A 58 13.76 11.66 -16.42
CA GLN A 58 13.83 12.19 -17.79
C GLN A 58 12.83 13.32 -18.05
N THR A 59 12.27 13.94 -17.01
CA THR A 59 11.24 14.96 -17.18
C THR A 59 11.50 16.11 -16.23
N TYR A 60 11.62 17.32 -16.78
CA TYR A 60 11.68 18.52 -15.95
C TYR A 60 10.35 18.69 -15.22
N VAL A 61 10.40 18.75 -13.89
CA VAL A 61 9.23 18.99 -13.04
C VAL A 61 9.40 20.28 -12.27
N THR A 62 8.31 21.02 -12.14
CA THR A 62 8.28 22.22 -11.31
C THR A 62 8.05 21.86 -9.86
N ASP A 63 8.32 22.82 -8.97
CA ASP A 63 8.09 22.64 -7.55
C ASP A 63 6.66 22.18 -7.22
N ASN A 64 5.71 22.73 -7.97
CA ASN A 64 4.28 22.48 -7.81
C ASN A 64 3.88 21.02 -8.14
N THR A 65 4.58 20.34 -9.04
CA THR A 65 4.23 18.97 -9.47
C THR A 65 4.34 17.96 -8.34
N LEU A 66 5.43 17.99 -7.58
CA LEU A 66 5.59 17.10 -6.42
C LEU A 66 4.56 17.42 -5.34
N THR A 67 4.36 18.72 -5.04
CA THR A 67 3.38 19.16 -4.03
C THR A 67 1.97 18.70 -4.38
N GLN A 68 1.56 18.84 -5.65
CA GLN A 68 0.27 18.34 -6.12
C GLN A 68 0.17 16.81 -6.04
N THR A 69 1.25 16.10 -6.39
CA THR A 69 1.30 14.64 -6.29
C THR A 69 1.11 14.18 -4.85
N ILE A 70 1.79 14.82 -3.89
CA ILE A 70 1.63 14.56 -2.45
C ILE A 70 0.20 14.89 -1.98
N SER A 71 -0.36 16.02 -2.44
CA SER A 71 -1.75 16.38 -2.12
C SER A 71 -2.75 15.33 -2.63
N ASN A 72 -2.56 14.82 -3.84
CA ASN A 72 -3.41 13.78 -4.42
C ASN A 72 -3.29 12.46 -3.65
N LEU A 73 -2.07 12.09 -3.23
CA LEU A 73 -1.84 10.92 -2.39
C LEU A 73 -2.53 11.03 -1.04
N ARG A 74 -2.42 12.18 -0.37
CA ARG A 74 -3.13 12.43 0.90
C ARG A 74 -4.64 12.28 0.73
N ASN A 75 -5.20 12.82 -0.36
CA ASN A 75 -6.62 12.65 -0.67
C ASN A 75 -6.99 11.17 -0.92
N GLY A 76 -6.18 10.44 -1.70
CA GLY A 76 -6.39 9.03 -2.00
C GLY A 76 -6.29 8.11 -0.77
N LEU A 77 -5.45 8.47 0.20
CA LEU A 77 -5.31 7.78 1.49
C LEU A 77 -6.28 8.28 2.57
N ASN A 78 -7.16 9.24 2.23
CA ASN A 78 -8.01 9.96 3.18
C ASN A 78 -7.23 10.55 4.37
N ASP A 79 -5.98 10.94 4.13
CA ASP A 79 -5.01 11.49 5.08
C ASP A 79 -5.28 12.98 5.35
N LYS A 80 -6.50 13.32 5.80
CA LYS A 80 -6.93 14.72 6.00
C LYS A 80 -6.16 15.44 7.11
N LYS A 81 -5.61 14.69 8.06
CA LYS A 81 -4.83 15.21 9.19
C LYS A 81 -3.33 15.25 8.92
N HIS A 82 -2.89 14.79 7.75
CA HIS A 82 -1.47 14.64 7.42
C HIS A 82 -0.72 13.79 8.46
N GLU A 83 -1.30 12.66 8.85
CA GLU A 83 -0.76 11.70 9.81
C GLU A 83 -0.10 10.50 9.10
N ILE A 84 -0.34 10.31 7.80
CA ILE A 84 0.23 9.22 7.00
C ILE A 84 1.47 9.70 6.25
N ILE A 85 1.34 10.73 5.41
CA ILE A 85 2.44 11.32 4.65
C ILE A 85 2.85 12.64 5.29
N ILE A 86 4.00 12.65 5.96
CA ILE A 86 4.50 13.80 6.70
C ILE A 86 5.45 14.61 5.82
N THR A 87 5.29 15.93 5.86
CA THR A 87 6.27 16.86 5.32
C THR A 87 7.25 17.23 6.44
N ILE A 88 8.53 16.98 6.22
CA ILE A 88 9.60 17.42 7.12
C ILE A 88 10.21 18.69 6.52
N PRO A 89 10.05 19.85 7.19
CA PRO A 89 10.56 21.12 6.68
C PRO A 89 12.04 21.03 6.28
N LYS A 90 12.34 21.49 5.06
CA LYS A 90 13.69 21.49 4.46
C LYS A 90 14.35 20.11 4.25
N LYS A 91 13.70 19.00 4.63
CA LYS A 91 14.26 17.64 4.47
C LYS A 91 13.52 16.81 3.44
N GLY A 92 12.21 17.02 3.27
CA GLY A 92 11.40 16.29 2.28
C GLY A 92 10.20 15.62 2.91
N TYR A 93 9.98 14.35 2.58
CA TYR A 93 8.75 13.62 2.94
C TYR A 93 9.07 12.26 3.55
N CYS A 94 8.25 11.80 4.48
CA CYS A 94 8.32 10.43 5.00
C CYS A 94 6.92 9.84 5.18
N LEU A 95 6.88 8.52 5.31
CA LEU A 95 5.70 7.80 5.76
C LEU A 95 5.79 7.66 7.28
N ASN A 96 4.72 7.97 8.01
CA ASN A 96 4.68 7.88 9.46
C ASN A 96 4.06 6.57 9.97
N ILE A 97 3.36 5.85 9.10
CA ILE A 97 2.77 4.55 9.43
C ILE A 97 3.63 3.44 8.81
N GLU A 98 3.94 2.41 9.59
CA GLU A 98 4.69 1.24 9.11
C GLU A 98 3.92 0.52 7.99
N PRO A 99 4.50 0.42 6.78
CA PRO A 99 3.89 -0.27 5.66
C PRO A 99 4.09 -1.79 5.79
N LYS A 100 3.02 -2.58 5.64
CA LYS A 100 3.09 -4.05 5.65
C LYS A 100 2.99 -4.59 4.23
N PHE A 101 4.09 -5.16 3.74
CA PHE A 101 4.15 -5.77 2.40
C PHE A 101 3.60 -7.20 2.43
N ILE A 102 2.65 -7.49 1.56
CA ILE A 102 1.95 -8.77 1.47
C ILE A 102 2.12 -9.38 0.09
N ASP A 103 2.47 -10.66 0.09
CA ASP A 103 2.52 -11.49 -1.11
C ASP A 103 1.11 -11.88 -1.55
N ASP A 104 0.86 -11.85 -2.87
CA ASP A 104 -0.45 -12.08 -3.49
C ASP A 104 -1.10 -13.42 -3.08
N GLU A 105 -0.32 -14.41 -2.62
CA GLU A 105 -0.82 -15.70 -2.16
C GLU A 105 -1.61 -15.64 -0.85
N LYS A 106 -1.28 -14.72 0.07
CA LYS A 106 -1.96 -14.62 1.38
C LYS A 106 -3.36 -13.99 1.29
N ILE A 107 -3.57 -13.08 0.33
CA ILE A 107 -4.87 -12.40 0.14
C ILE A 107 -5.94 -13.40 -0.34
N LYS A 108 -5.57 -14.43 -1.11
CA LYS A 108 -6.52 -15.49 -1.46
C LYS A 108 -6.95 -16.28 -0.22
N ILE A 109 -6.03 -16.65 0.67
CA ILE A 109 -6.30 -17.48 1.84
C ILE A 109 -7.22 -16.76 2.85
N GLU A 110 -7.04 -15.46 3.08
CA GLU A 110 -7.91 -14.70 3.99
C GLU A 110 -9.33 -14.51 3.43
N ASN A 111 -9.46 -14.23 2.12
CA ASN A 111 -10.77 -14.12 1.47
C ASN A 111 -11.49 -15.48 1.39
N LEU A 112 -10.76 -16.56 1.07
CA LEU A 112 -11.26 -17.93 1.15
C LEU A 112 -11.78 -18.22 2.56
N ASN A 113 -11.01 -17.91 3.61
CA ASN A 113 -11.41 -18.18 4.99
C ASN A 113 -12.61 -17.36 5.46
N SER A 114 -12.79 -16.12 4.99
CA SER A 114 -14.00 -15.33 5.27
C SER A 114 -15.25 -15.90 4.59
N ASP A 115 -15.09 -16.46 3.38
CA ASP A 115 -16.18 -17.11 2.65
C ASP A 115 -16.49 -18.51 3.21
N PHE A 116 -15.47 -19.26 3.65
CA PHE A 116 -15.63 -20.54 4.37
C PHE A 116 -16.29 -20.36 5.74
N LYS A 117 -16.04 -19.26 6.46
CA LYS A 117 -16.72 -18.97 7.73
C LYS A 117 -18.22 -18.69 7.56
N LYS A 118 -18.66 -18.23 6.39
CA LYS A 118 -20.08 -17.98 6.09
C LYS A 118 -20.84 -19.23 5.64
N ASN A 119 -20.17 -20.19 5.02
CA ASN A 119 -20.81 -21.42 4.54
C ASN A 119 -20.55 -22.61 5.46
N SER A 120 -21.42 -22.79 6.45
CA SER A 120 -21.40 -23.91 7.43
C SER A 120 -21.58 -25.32 6.85
N THR A 121 -21.69 -25.47 5.53
CA THR A 121 -21.97 -26.76 4.85
C THR A 121 -20.70 -27.53 4.45
N LEU A 122 -19.51 -26.92 4.46
CA LEU A 122 -18.28 -27.55 3.94
C LEU A 122 -17.39 -28.19 5.01
N LYS A 123 -17.89 -28.38 6.24
CA LYS A 123 -17.15 -29.01 7.37
C LYS A 123 -16.66 -30.45 7.10
N ASN A 124 -17.06 -31.08 6.00
CA ASN A 124 -16.78 -32.49 5.72
C ASN A 124 -16.05 -32.76 4.39
N ILE A 125 -15.25 -31.81 3.88
CA ILE A 125 -14.36 -32.12 2.75
C ILE A 125 -13.09 -32.78 3.26
N PRO A 126 -12.82 -34.06 2.93
CA PRO A 126 -11.68 -34.82 3.46
C PRO A 126 -10.31 -34.26 3.04
N PHE A 127 -10.25 -33.47 1.97
CA PHE A 127 -9.00 -32.91 1.43
C PHE A 127 -8.31 -31.91 2.38
N LEU A 128 -9.03 -31.26 3.30
CA LEU A 128 -8.46 -30.25 4.20
C LEU A 128 -7.83 -30.79 5.49
N LYS A 129 -7.99 -32.09 5.79
CA LYS A 129 -7.36 -32.70 6.98
C LYS A 129 -5.86 -32.95 6.81
N MET A 130 -5.32 -32.96 5.58
CA MET A 130 -3.91 -33.28 5.32
C MET A 130 -2.95 -32.11 5.48
N ASP A 131 -3.37 -30.87 5.27
CA ASP A 131 -2.48 -29.71 5.44
C ASP A 131 -2.30 -29.29 6.91
N LEU A 132 -3.19 -29.72 7.81
CA LEU A 132 -3.13 -29.33 9.22
C LEU A 132 -2.21 -30.22 10.08
N LEU A 133 -1.73 -31.35 9.57
CA LEU A 133 -0.93 -32.32 10.33
C LEU A 133 0.59 -32.25 10.09
N LEU A 134 1.08 -31.33 9.25
CA LEU A 134 2.52 -31.22 8.95
C LEU A 134 3.31 -30.16 9.73
N HIS A 135 2.72 -29.53 10.76
CA HIS A 135 3.42 -28.58 11.63
C HIS A 135 3.45 -28.94 13.11
N ILE A 136 3.24 -30.21 13.45
CA ILE A 136 3.57 -30.73 14.79
C ILE A 136 4.31 -32.05 14.63
N TYR A 137 5.61 -31.96 14.41
CA TYR A 137 6.65 -32.85 14.94
C TYR A 137 7.96 -32.07 15.01
#